data_AF-A0A2N2PE36-F1
#
_entry.id   AF-A0A2N2PE36-F1
#
_cell.length_a   1.000
_cell.length_b   1.000
_cell.length_c   1.000
_cell.angle_alpha   90.00
_cell.angle_beta   90.00
_cell.angle_gamma   90.00
#
_symmetry.space_group_name_H-M   'P 1'
#
loop_
_entity.id
_entity.type
_entity.pdbx_description
1 polymer ?
#
loop_
_entity_poly.entity_id
_entity_poly.type
_entity_poly.pdbx_seq_one_letter_code
_entity_poly.pdbx_strand_id
1 'polypeptide(L)'
;MKTGHVLNDTNITELRRVPKSTILRKQLIREETRKSTPTVTIYGCQYLVDFDSGYDQRFHRVNKNKECDCGAAYCEAIEIVRQYLQAGGVRAPDPATAFACPICGSKIYRDPIWDSRTSKEPGWRCARGGLGHFLQARSDRIRKQFAEHPWLIPPAPGYPGVRRDEVLTSTECEAIQRKVYLESGYDPTA
;
A
#
# COMPACT_ATOMS: atom_id res chain seq x y z
N MET A 1 -65.06 25.47 -4.26
CA MET A 1 -64.82 25.01 -2.87
C MET A 1 -63.69 25.88 -2.32
N LYS A 2 -64.00 27.05 -1.75
CA LYS A 2 -64.14 27.33 -0.30
C LYS A 2 -62.86 26.95 0.48
N THR A 3 -61.94 27.91 0.67
CA THR A 3 -61.72 28.77 1.88
C THR A 3 -60.94 28.03 2.98
N GLY A 4 -59.95 28.58 3.69
CA GLY A 4 -59.55 29.98 3.94
C GLY A 4 -58.10 30.06 4.46
N HIS A 5 -57.39 31.19 4.31
CA HIS A 5 -57.38 32.37 5.22
C HIS A 5 -56.69 32.04 6.56
N VAL A 6 -55.69 32.76 7.10
CA VAL A 6 -55.44 34.22 7.28
C VAL A 6 -54.00 34.31 7.84
N LEU A 7 -53.08 35.12 7.29
CA LEU A 7 -52.82 36.56 7.59
C LEU A 7 -52.38 36.74 9.09
N ASN A 8 -51.49 37.62 9.53
CA ASN A 8 -50.85 38.79 8.94
C ASN A 8 -49.77 39.29 9.93
N ASP A 9 -48.58 39.68 9.47
CA ASP A 9 -48.17 41.06 9.12
C ASP A 9 -47.77 41.96 10.29
N THR A 10 -46.91 42.92 9.89
CA THR A 10 -46.67 44.27 10.43
C THR A 10 -45.43 44.41 11.32
N ASN A 11 -44.58 45.43 11.19
CA ASN A 11 -44.47 46.50 10.20
C ASN A 11 -43.17 47.30 10.45
N ILE A 12 -42.68 47.89 9.36
CA ILE A 12 -42.22 49.28 9.19
C ILE A 12 -40.90 49.76 9.84
N THR A 13 -39.92 49.91 8.95
CA THR A 13 -39.29 51.14 8.44
C THR A 13 -38.80 52.27 9.38
N GLU A 14 -37.54 52.65 9.11
CA GLU A 14 -37.01 54.02 8.90
C GLU A 14 -36.51 54.92 10.06
N LEU A 15 -35.20 55.24 9.97
CA LEU A 15 -34.59 56.59 9.91
C LEU A 15 -33.35 56.82 10.80
N ARG A 16 -32.21 56.91 10.11
CA ARG A 16 -31.04 57.82 10.27
C ARG A 16 -30.77 58.45 11.65
N ARG A 17 -29.53 58.29 12.13
CA ARG A 17 -28.65 59.38 12.63
C ARG A 17 -27.17 58.94 12.61
N VAL A 18 -26.31 59.80 12.09
CA VAL A 18 -24.83 59.82 12.09
C VAL A 18 -24.44 61.24 12.59
N PRO A 19 -23.22 61.59 13.06
CA PRO A 19 -22.05 60.84 13.60
C PRO A 19 -21.61 61.34 15.01
N LYS A 20 -20.56 60.74 15.59
CA LYS A 20 -19.36 61.50 16.04
C LYS A 20 -18.15 60.59 16.20
N SER A 21 -17.04 61.07 15.66
CA SER A 21 -15.70 60.52 15.58
C SER A 21 -15.06 60.22 16.94
N THR A 22 -14.34 59.11 17.04
CA THR A 22 -13.08 59.07 17.79
C THR A 22 -12.10 58.15 17.08
N ILE A 23 -11.12 58.78 16.43
CA ILE A 23 -9.92 58.14 15.91
C ILE A 23 -9.17 57.61 17.14
N LEU A 24 -9.07 56.28 17.29
CA LEU A 24 -8.05 55.67 18.12
C LEU A 24 -7.23 54.66 17.31
N ARG A 25 -6.13 55.21 16.79
CA ARG A 25 -4.98 54.56 16.19
C ARG A 25 -4.48 53.43 17.11
N LYS A 26 -4.86 52.17 16.85
CA LYS A 26 -4.21 51.00 17.44
C LYS A 26 -3.65 50.11 16.32
N GLN A 27 -2.42 50.46 15.99
CA GLN A 27 -1.36 49.70 15.35
C GLN A 27 -1.73 48.26 14.93
N LEU A 28 -1.76 48.07 13.61
CA LEU A 28 -1.55 46.80 12.93
C LEU A 28 -0.21 46.22 13.39
N ILE A 29 -0.21 45.36 14.41
CA ILE A 29 0.83 44.36 14.54
C ILE A 29 0.47 43.32 13.48
N ARG A 30 1.01 43.51 12.28
CA ARG A 30 1.15 42.45 11.29
C ARG A 30 2.01 41.40 11.97
N GLU A 31 1.37 40.36 12.53
CA GLU A 31 2.07 39.13 12.87
C GLU A 31 2.71 38.65 11.57
N GLU A 32 3.99 38.96 11.41
CA GLU A 32 4.87 38.23 10.52
C GLU A 32 4.88 36.80 11.04
N THR A 33 3.92 36.02 10.57
CA THR A 33 4.00 34.57 10.53
C THR A 33 5.34 34.31 9.86
N ARG A 34 6.35 34.01 10.68
CA ARG A 34 7.65 33.57 10.21
C ARG A 34 7.34 32.34 9.35
N LYS A 35 7.33 32.52 8.03
CA LYS A 35 7.27 31.40 7.10
C LYS A 35 8.53 30.59 7.37
N SER A 36 8.38 29.57 8.19
CA SER A 36 9.46 28.62 8.41
C SER A 36 9.77 27.98 7.06
N THR A 37 11.06 27.81 6.81
CA THR A 37 11.52 27.21 5.56
C THR A 37 11.09 25.75 5.56
N PRO A 38 10.41 25.28 4.50
CA PRO A 38 9.94 23.91 4.43
C PRO A 38 11.13 22.95 4.49
N THR A 39 11.01 21.89 5.28
CA THR A 39 12.09 20.93 5.50
C THR A 39 11.86 19.68 4.66
N VAL A 40 12.89 19.23 3.95
CA VAL A 40 12.85 17.99 3.16
C VAL A 40 13.57 16.87 3.92
N THR A 41 12.85 15.79 4.17
CA THR A 41 13.40 14.55 4.75
C THR A 41 13.16 13.37 3.81
N ILE A 42 14.00 12.35 3.90
CA ILE A 42 13.82 11.12 3.12
C ILE A 42 12.96 10.17 3.94
N TYR A 43 11.83 9.74 3.36
CA TYR A 43 10.92 8.75 3.97
C TYR A 43 10.85 7.51 3.09
N GLY A 44 11.61 6.47 3.48
CA GLY A 44 11.75 5.25 2.69
C GLY A 44 12.39 5.52 1.32
N CYS A 45 11.55 5.53 0.28
CA CYS A 45 11.98 5.72 -1.12
C CYS A 45 11.42 7.01 -1.74
N GLN A 46 10.82 7.87 -0.90
CA GLN A 46 10.15 9.11 -1.28
C GLN A 46 10.71 10.27 -0.46
N TYR A 47 10.38 11.49 -0.87
CA TYR A 47 10.69 12.71 -0.12
C TYR A 47 9.46 13.14 0.67
N LEU A 48 9.66 13.50 1.93
CA LEU A 48 8.66 14.08 2.80
C LEU A 48 8.99 15.56 2.99
N VAL A 49 8.10 16.43 2.53
CA VAL A 49 8.18 17.88 2.71
C VAL A 49 7.27 18.29 3.85
N ASP A 50 7.82 18.96 4.86
CA ASP A 50 7.08 19.54 5.99
C ASP A 50 6.97 21.07 5.80
N PHE A 51 5.75 21.56 5.68
CA PHE A 51 5.41 22.99 5.54
C PHE A 51 5.04 23.68 6.85
N ASP A 52 5.21 23.01 8.00
CA ASP A 52 4.82 23.50 9.32
C ASP A 52 3.31 23.78 9.48
N SER A 53 2.93 24.30 10.65
CA SER A 53 1.55 24.33 11.17
C SER A 53 0.62 25.38 10.53
N GLY A 54 0.92 25.83 9.30
CA GLY A 54 0.19 26.90 8.60
C GLY A 54 -0.56 26.47 7.33
N TYR A 55 -0.53 25.18 6.98
CA TYR A 55 -1.07 24.65 5.72
C TYR A 55 -2.15 23.60 5.97
N ASP A 56 -3.16 23.52 5.09
CA ASP A 56 -4.24 22.52 5.14
C ASP A 56 -3.69 21.09 5.16
N GLN A 57 -2.62 20.85 4.40
CA GLN A 57 -1.84 19.63 4.42
C GLN A 57 -0.39 20.00 4.78
N ARG A 58 0.01 19.72 6.02
CA ARG A 58 1.36 19.99 6.51
C ARG A 58 2.43 19.13 5.81
N PHE A 59 2.10 17.86 5.56
CA PHE A 59 3.04 16.88 5.05
C PHE A 59 2.70 16.48 3.63
N HIS A 60 3.67 16.64 2.74
CA HIS A 60 3.57 16.25 1.35
C HIS A 60 4.58 15.16 1.02
N ARG A 61 4.12 14.06 0.42
CA ARG A 61 4.97 12.96 -0.04
C ARG A 61 5.17 13.06 -1.53
N VAL A 62 6.42 13.27 -1.94
CA VAL A 62 6.82 13.40 -3.35
C VAL A 62 7.63 12.17 -3.76
N ASN A 63 7.18 11.48 -4.81
CA ASN A 63 7.90 10.34 -5.36
C ASN A 63 8.95 10.76 -6.41
N LYS A 64 9.76 9.81 -6.89
CA LYS A 64 10.78 10.07 -7.92
C LYS A 64 10.20 10.43 -9.30
N ASN A 65 8.91 10.19 -9.53
CA ASN A 65 8.20 10.54 -10.76
C ASN A 65 7.65 11.97 -10.75
N LYS A 66 7.95 12.76 -9.71
CA LYS A 66 7.43 14.13 -9.50
C LYS A 66 5.93 14.18 -9.24
N GLU A 67 5.39 13.14 -8.62
CA GLU A 67 3.99 13.10 -8.19
C GLU A 67 3.92 13.34 -6.68
N CYS A 68 2.96 14.16 -6.26
CA CYS A 68 2.67 14.43 -4.85
C CYS A 68 1.40 13.69 -4.43
N ASP A 69 1.37 13.20 -3.19
CA ASP A 69 0.21 12.59 -2.55
C ASP A 69 -1.04 13.49 -2.49
N CYS A 70 -0.88 14.81 -2.51
CA CYS A 70 -2.00 15.77 -2.54
C CYS A 70 -2.74 15.81 -3.89
N GLY A 71 -2.27 15.10 -4.92
CA GLY A 71 -2.96 14.97 -6.23
C GLY A 71 -2.91 16.21 -7.13
N ALA A 72 -2.36 17.33 -6.66
CA ALA A 72 -2.20 18.54 -7.47
C ALA A 72 -1.06 18.38 -8.47
N ALA A 73 -1.32 18.66 -9.75
CA ALA A 73 -0.31 18.58 -10.82
C ALA A 73 0.88 19.53 -10.61
N TYR A 74 0.66 20.65 -9.91
CA TYR A 74 1.66 21.68 -9.62
C TYR A 74 1.74 21.95 -8.11
N CYS A 75 2.07 20.92 -7.34
CA CYS A 75 2.28 21.08 -5.89
C CYS A 75 3.61 21.80 -5.59
N GLU A 76 3.59 22.78 -4.68
CA GLU A 76 4.79 23.50 -4.21
C GLU A 76 5.84 22.53 -3.63
N ALA A 77 5.41 21.41 -3.04
CA ALA A 77 6.29 20.38 -2.50
C ALA A 77 7.24 19.79 -3.55
N ILE A 78 6.78 19.66 -4.80
CA ILE A 78 7.57 19.12 -5.91
C ILE A 78 8.72 20.08 -6.24
N GLU A 79 8.44 21.39 -6.25
CA GLU A 79 9.45 22.41 -6.50
C GLU A 79 10.47 22.50 -5.36
N ILE A 80 10.03 22.37 -4.11
CA ILE A 80 10.94 22.32 -2.95
C ILE A 80 11.88 21.12 -3.04
N VAL A 81 11.36 19.93 -3.39
CA VAL A 81 12.20 18.74 -3.61
C VAL A 81 13.16 18.95 -4.77
N ARG A 82 12.73 19.61 -5.85
CA ARG A 82 13.60 19.96 -6.98
C ARG A 82 14.75 20.86 -6.54
N GLN A 83 14.46 21.91 -5.75
CA GLN A 83 15.47 22.83 -5.22
C GLN A 83 16.43 22.11 -4.25
N TYR A 84 15.90 21.28 -3.35
CA TYR A 84 16.69 20.46 -2.44
C TYR A 84 17.71 19.59 -3.19
N LEU A 85 17.28 18.91 -4.25
CA LEU A 85 18.17 18.08 -5.07
C LEU A 85 19.17 18.92 -5.88
N GLN A 86 18.78 20.10 -6.35
CA GLN A 86 19.69 21.02 -7.04
C GLN A 86 20.76 21.61 -6.11
N ALA A 87 20.44 21.81 -4.85
CA ALA A 87 21.36 22.29 -3.81
C ALA A 87 22.32 21.19 -3.29
N GLY A 88 22.30 19.99 -3.87
CA GLY A 88 23.13 18.86 -3.43
C GLY A 88 22.51 18.02 -2.31
N GLY A 89 21.20 18.13 -2.09
CA GLY A 89 20.47 17.29 -1.16
C GLY A 89 20.60 15.80 -1.46
N VAL A 90 20.45 14.97 -0.43
CA VAL A 90 20.60 13.52 -0.54
C VAL A 90 19.45 12.95 -1.38
N ARG A 91 19.79 12.18 -2.42
CA ARG A 91 18.76 11.49 -3.21
C ARG A 91 18.08 10.43 -2.35
N ALA A 92 16.75 10.39 -2.38
CA ALA A 92 16.00 9.28 -1.80
C ALA A 92 16.51 7.95 -2.38
N PRO A 93 16.65 6.89 -1.56
CA PRO A 93 17.01 5.56 -2.03
C PRO A 93 16.13 5.14 -3.20
N ASP A 94 16.71 4.45 -4.18
CA ASP A 94 15.89 3.75 -5.17
C ASP A 94 15.03 2.72 -4.44
N PRO A 95 13.75 2.57 -4.81
CA PRO A 95 12.83 1.68 -4.12
C PRO A 95 13.21 0.23 -4.33
N ALA A 96 14.23 -0.26 -3.61
CA ALA A 96 14.82 -1.59 -3.74
C ALA A 96 14.69 -2.14 -5.17
N THR A 97 15.00 -1.34 -6.19
CA THR A 97 14.87 -1.74 -7.60
C THR A 97 16.12 -2.48 -8.00
N ALA A 98 16.35 -3.63 -7.36
CA ALA A 98 17.14 -4.73 -7.89
C ALA A 98 16.96 -5.95 -6.99
N PHE A 99 15.72 -6.39 -6.74
CA PHE A 99 15.56 -7.82 -6.54
C PHE A 99 15.97 -8.47 -7.87
N ALA A 100 17.21 -8.93 -7.93
CA ALA A 100 17.67 -9.76 -9.03
C ALA A 100 16.93 -11.09 -8.95
N CYS A 101 16.63 -11.68 -10.10
CA CYS A 101 16.04 -13.00 -10.13
C CYS A 101 16.98 -13.97 -9.40
N PRO A 102 16.53 -14.69 -8.36
CA PRO A 102 17.39 -15.58 -7.59
C PRO A 102 17.94 -16.77 -8.40
N ILE A 103 17.36 -17.02 -9.58
CA ILE A 103 17.77 -18.11 -10.48
C ILE A 103 18.79 -17.63 -11.51
N CYS A 104 18.64 -16.43 -12.07
CA CYS A 104 19.46 -15.99 -13.22
C CYS A 104 20.03 -14.57 -13.11
N GLY A 105 19.85 -13.89 -11.98
CA GLY A 105 20.40 -12.56 -11.70
C GLY A 105 19.78 -11.39 -12.48
N SER A 106 18.91 -11.64 -13.46
CA SER A 106 18.31 -10.57 -14.27
C SER A 106 17.30 -9.75 -13.47
N LYS A 107 16.99 -8.54 -13.97
CA LYS A 107 15.98 -7.65 -13.39
C LYS A 107 14.63 -8.38 -13.23
N ILE A 108 13.94 -8.12 -12.13
CA ILE A 108 12.56 -8.53 -11.94
C ILE A 108 11.62 -7.33 -11.97
N TYR A 109 10.37 -7.58 -12.35
CA TYR A 109 9.28 -6.63 -12.36
C TYR A 109 8.22 -7.08 -11.37
N ARG A 110 7.63 -6.14 -10.64
CA ARG A 110 6.53 -6.42 -9.73
C ARG A 110 5.32 -6.92 -10.52
N ASP A 111 4.68 -7.99 -10.06
CA ASP A 111 3.42 -8.49 -10.62
C ASP A 111 2.38 -8.68 -9.50
N PRO A 112 1.43 -7.73 -9.34
CA PRO A 112 0.41 -7.79 -8.29
C PRO A 112 -0.55 -8.98 -8.42
N ILE A 113 -0.72 -9.57 -9.61
CA ILE A 113 -1.61 -10.72 -9.82
C ILE A 113 -1.12 -11.93 -9.03
N TRP A 114 0.19 -12.03 -8.85
CA TRP A 114 0.85 -13.12 -8.12
C TRP A 114 1.12 -12.79 -6.65
N ASP A 115 0.50 -11.71 -6.15
CA ASP A 115 0.55 -11.38 -4.74
C ASP A 115 -0.13 -12.45 -3.91
N SER A 116 0.60 -12.91 -2.90
CA SER A 116 0.05 -13.87 -1.97
C SER A 116 -0.91 -13.16 -1.01
N ARG A 117 -2.20 -13.53 -1.08
CA ARG A 117 -3.20 -13.04 -0.13
C ARG A 117 -2.84 -13.40 1.32
N THR A 118 -2.24 -14.57 1.51
CA THR A 118 -1.96 -15.14 2.84
C THR A 118 -0.59 -14.73 3.38
N SER A 119 0.48 -14.92 2.61
CA SER A 119 1.85 -14.63 3.07
C SER A 119 2.26 -13.16 2.93
N LYS A 120 1.41 -12.30 2.35
CA LYS A 120 1.69 -10.88 2.07
C LYS A 120 2.97 -10.63 1.28
N GLU A 121 3.50 -11.67 0.65
CA GLU A 121 4.69 -11.57 -0.17
C GLU A 121 4.36 -11.06 -1.57
N PRO A 122 5.19 -10.15 -2.08
CA PRO A 122 5.03 -9.58 -3.40
C PRO A 122 5.33 -10.60 -4.50
N GLY A 123 4.38 -10.79 -5.43
CA GLY A 123 4.59 -11.42 -6.72
C GLY A 123 5.56 -10.66 -7.64
N TRP A 124 6.28 -11.39 -8.49
CA TRP A 124 7.21 -10.78 -9.44
C TRP A 124 7.40 -11.64 -10.69
N ARG A 125 7.91 -11.02 -11.75
CA ARG A 125 8.31 -11.67 -13.00
C ARG A 125 9.75 -11.36 -13.32
N CYS A 126 10.49 -12.39 -13.72
CA CYS A 126 11.85 -12.25 -14.22
C CYS A 126 11.84 -11.69 -15.65
N ALA A 127 12.75 -10.77 -15.98
CA ALA A 127 12.93 -10.28 -17.35
C ALA A 127 13.30 -11.38 -18.35
N ARG A 128 14.07 -12.39 -17.93
CA ARG A 128 14.55 -13.48 -18.78
C ARG A 128 13.66 -14.74 -18.71
N GLY A 129 13.31 -15.16 -17.50
CA GLY A 129 12.56 -16.39 -17.24
C GLY A 129 11.08 -16.20 -16.91
N GLY A 130 10.59 -14.96 -17.04
CA GLY A 130 9.19 -14.62 -16.80
C GLY A 130 8.68 -15.06 -15.43
N LEU A 131 7.45 -15.57 -15.44
CA LEU A 131 6.78 -16.13 -14.27
C LEU A 131 7.38 -17.47 -13.83
N GLY A 132 7.95 -18.26 -14.75
CA GLY A 132 8.50 -19.59 -14.43
C GLY A 132 9.57 -19.51 -13.34
N HIS A 133 10.45 -18.52 -13.41
CA HIS A 133 11.47 -18.29 -12.37
C HIS A 133 10.87 -17.90 -11.02
N PHE A 134 9.77 -17.16 -10.99
CA PHE A 134 9.07 -16.86 -9.73
C PHE A 134 8.50 -18.12 -9.10
N LEU A 135 7.80 -18.94 -9.89
CA LEU A 135 7.20 -20.19 -9.42
C LEU A 135 8.27 -21.19 -8.96
N GLN A 136 9.38 -21.29 -9.70
CA GLN A 136 10.49 -22.15 -9.33
C GLN A 136 11.12 -21.70 -8.01
N ALA A 137 11.48 -20.41 -7.87
CA ALA A 137 12.07 -19.89 -6.64
C ALA A 137 11.14 -20.09 -5.43
N ARG A 138 9.83 -19.89 -5.62
CA ARG A 138 8.82 -20.14 -4.59
C ARG A 138 8.70 -21.62 -4.24
N SER A 139 8.70 -22.50 -5.23
CA SER A 139 8.63 -23.95 -5.04
C SER A 139 9.86 -24.47 -4.29
N ASP A 140 11.05 -23.99 -4.65
CA ASP A 140 12.30 -24.38 -3.98
C ASP A 140 12.31 -23.96 -2.51
N ARG A 141 11.77 -22.78 -2.19
CA ARG A 141 11.61 -22.35 -0.80
C ARG A 141 10.62 -23.24 -0.05
N ILE A 142 9.48 -23.58 -0.65
CA ILE A 142 8.50 -24.49 -0.03
C ILE A 142 9.12 -25.87 0.21
N ARG A 143 9.89 -26.40 -0.75
CA ARG A 143 10.61 -27.67 -0.59
C ARG A 143 11.61 -27.62 0.56
N LYS A 144 12.40 -26.54 0.67
CA LYS A 144 13.32 -26.36 1.81
C LYS A 144 12.56 -26.34 3.12
N GLN A 145 11.46 -25.59 3.20
CA GLN A 145 10.63 -25.54 4.39
C GLN A 145 10.03 -26.92 4.75
N PHE A 146 9.63 -27.72 3.76
CA PHE A 146 9.15 -29.08 3.99
C PHE A 146 10.25 -30.03 4.44
N ALA A 147 11.49 -29.84 3.97
CA ALA A 147 12.62 -30.61 4.45
C ALA A 147 12.97 -30.28 5.92
N GLU A 148 12.90 -28.99 6.29
CA GLU A 148 13.12 -28.53 7.67
C GLU A 148 11.96 -28.94 8.61
N HIS A 149 10.74 -28.97 8.08
CA HIS A 149 9.52 -29.32 8.81
C HIS A 149 8.77 -30.44 8.10
N PRO A 150 9.15 -31.72 8.29
CA PRO A 150 8.59 -32.85 7.52
C PRO A 150 7.15 -33.20 7.89
N TRP A 151 6.63 -32.67 8.99
CA TRP A 151 5.33 -33.01 9.54
C TRP A 151 4.17 -32.36 8.78
N LEU A 152 3.29 -33.19 8.21
CA LEU A 152 2.01 -32.71 7.69
C LEU A 152 1.09 -32.32 8.85
N ILE A 153 1.01 -33.21 9.85
CA ILE A 153 0.36 -32.95 11.14
C ILE A 153 1.42 -33.25 12.22
N PRO A 154 1.80 -32.27 13.04
CA PRO A 154 2.83 -32.46 14.06
C PRO A 154 2.37 -33.43 15.17
N PRO A 155 3.30 -34.12 15.84
CA PRO A 155 2.99 -34.97 16.99
C PRO A 155 2.42 -34.16 18.16
N ALA A 156 1.54 -34.79 18.93
CA ALA A 156 0.93 -34.24 20.14
C ALA A 156 0.84 -35.33 21.23
N PRO A 157 0.61 -35.00 22.52
CA PRO A 157 0.45 -36.02 23.56
C PRO A 157 -0.66 -37.03 23.19
N GLY A 158 -0.30 -38.31 23.09
CA GLY A 158 -1.21 -39.37 22.67
C GLY A 158 -1.45 -39.48 21.15
N TYR A 159 -0.76 -38.68 20.32
CA TYR A 159 -0.87 -38.72 18.87
C TYR A 159 0.52 -38.64 18.19
N PRO A 160 0.94 -39.66 17.43
CA PRO A 160 2.30 -39.74 16.88
C PRO A 160 2.60 -38.73 15.76
N GLY A 161 1.60 -38.02 15.23
CA GLY A 161 1.76 -37.15 14.08
C GLY A 161 1.67 -37.91 12.76
N VAL A 162 1.67 -37.17 11.65
CA VAL A 162 1.72 -37.71 10.28
C VAL A 162 2.78 -36.94 9.52
N ARG A 163 3.74 -37.66 8.95
CA ARG A 163 4.76 -37.06 8.10
C ARG A 163 4.27 -36.93 6.66
N ARG A 164 4.82 -35.98 5.92
CA ARG A 164 4.46 -35.77 4.51
C ARG A 164 4.84 -36.94 3.60
N ASP A 165 5.89 -37.67 3.94
CA ASP A 165 6.37 -38.85 3.22
C ASP A 165 5.57 -40.13 3.50
N GLU A 166 4.72 -40.14 4.54
CA GLU A 166 3.83 -41.25 4.86
C GLU A 166 2.50 -41.17 4.08
N VAL A 167 2.22 -40.04 3.44
CA VAL A 167 0.98 -39.80 2.70
C VAL A 167 1.17 -40.11 1.23
N LEU A 168 0.34 -41.00 0.72
CA LEU A 168 0.32 -41.35 -0.70
C LEU A 168 -0.14 -40.17 -1.56
N THR A 169 0.53 -40.00 -2.69
CA THR A 169 0.09 -39.10 -3.76
C THR A 169 -1.18 -39.64 -4.42
N SER A 170 -1.96 -38.75 -5.06
CA SER A 170 -3.16 -39.16 -5.82
C SER A 170 -2.85 -40.26 -6.83
N THR A 171 -1.72 -40.16 -7.52
CA THR A 171 -1.27 -41.13 -8.51
C THR A 171 -0.98 -42.51 -7.90
N GLU A 172 -0.42 -42.56 -6.70
CA GLU A 172 -0.17 -43.82 -5.99
C GLU A 172 -1.49 -44.43 -5.52
N CYS A 173 -2.41 -43.61 -5.00
CA CYS A 173 -3.76 -44.05 -4.64
C CYS A 173 -4.52 -44.62 -5.85
N GLU A 174 -4.49 -43.93 -6.99
CA GLU A 174 -5.12 -44.38 -8.24
C GLU A 174 -4.51 -45.70 -8.73
N ALA A 175 -3.19 -45.86 -8.64
CA ALA A 175 -2.51 -47.10 -9.00
C ALA A 175 -2.95 -48.27 -8.11
N ILE A 176 -3.06 -48.04 -6.80
CA ILE A 176 -3.53 -49.04 -5.84
C ILE A 176 -4.99 -49.41 -6.11
N GLN A 177 -5.86 -48.41 -6.28
CA GLN A 177 -7.28 -48.63 -6.58
C GLN A 177 -7.45 -49.43 -7.88
N ARG A 178 -6.71 -49.08 -8.93
CA ARG A 178 -6.72 -49.83 -10.20
C ARG A 178 -6.30 -51.28 -9.99
N LYS A 179 -5.27 -51.52 -9.20
CA LYS A 179 -4.81 -52.89 -8.89
C LYS A 179 -5.89 -53.69 -8.16
N VAL A 180 -6.50 -53.10 -7.12
CA VAL A 180 -7.59 -53.73 -6.35
C VAL A 180 -8.78 -54.06 -7.25
N TYR A 181 -9.18 -53.14 -8.14
CA TYR A 181 -10.26 -53.38 -9.10
C TYR A 181 -9.95 -54.56 -10.02
N LEU A 182 -8.74 -54.63 -10.58
CA LEU A 182 -8.34 -55.73 -11.46
C LEU A 182 -8.31 -57.10 -10.75
N GLU A 183 -7.94 -57.13 -9.47
CA GLU A 183 -7.83 -58.37 -8.69
C GLU A 183 -9.17 -58.84 -8.12
N SER A 184 -10.03 -57.92 -7.69
CA SER A 184 -11.25 -58.24 -6.92
C SER A 184 -12.56 -57.88 -7.62
N GLY A 185 -12.52 -57.07 -8.69
CA GLY A 185 -13.71 -56.51 -9.34
C GLY A 185 -14.43 -55.44 -8.51
N TYR A 186 -13.95 -55.11 -7.31
CA TYR A 186 -14.53 -54.09 -6.44
C TYR A 186 -14.14 -52.69 -6.92
N ASP A 187 -15.15 -51.89 -7.28
CA ASP A 187 -15.02 -50.46 -7.55
C ASP A 187 -15.66 -49.67 -6.40
N PRO A 188 -14.88 -48.97 -5.56
CA PRO A 188 -15.42 -48.17 -4.46
C PRO A 188 -16.17 -46.90 -4.93
N THR A 189 -16.14 -46.59 -6.23
CA THR A 189 -16.84 -45.45 -6.84
C THR A 189 -18.09 -45.82 -7.65
N ALA A 190 -18.38 -47.11 -7.82
CA ALA A 190 -19.61 -47.61 -8.45
C ALA A 190 -20.81 -47.58 -7.50
#